data_AF-A0A5S4F6E5-F1
#
_entry.id   AF-A0A5S4F6E5-F1
#
_cell.length_a   1.000
_cell.length_b   1.000
_cell.length_c   1.000
_cell.angle_alpha   90.00
_cell.angle_beta   90.00
_cell.angle_gamma   90.00
#
_symmetry.space_group_name_H-M   'P 1'
#
loop_
_entity.id
_entity.type
_entity.pdbx_description
1 polymer ?
#
loop_
_entity_poly.entity_id
_entity_poly.type
_entity_poly.pdbx_seq_one_letter_code
_entity_poly.pdbx_strand_id
1 'polypeptide(L)'
;MPFNTSGQNDALSGGIGNAITHIGVNTLVTAPPTDTTPGTGATAAATEAIGGSPAYARLAVTWAAAASGQRSNSGALTFDVPAGTYGFLTFWTALTGNSGTQYRGWAPINGSVKGFFSVDTTLANDALFSVAHGLADGDRVLLMNVFAESLPTGLTEGAAYYVVNSTANSFKVSNSLGGAAVDISAVGGGEGFFQKVIPEVFGAQGQITVAAGALVLDATGI
;
A
#
# COMPACT_ATOMS: atom_id res chain seq x y z
N MET A 1 5.18 5.48 -2.54
CA MET A 1 3.81 4.95 -2.72
C MET A 1 3.70 4.40 -4.12
N PRO A 2 2.93 3.31 -4.33
CA PRO A 2 2.62 2.81 -5.66
C PRO A 2 1.69 3.76 -6.42
N PHE A 3 2.19 4.37 -7.50
CA PHE A 3 1.37 5.02 -8.52
C PHE A 3 1.21 4.11 -9.73
N ASN A 4 0.03 4.12 -10.34
CA ASN A 4 -0.16 3.50 -11.65
C ASN A 4 0.54 4.31 -12.76
N THR A 5 0.60 3.80 -13.98
CA THR A 5 1.26 4.47 -15.10
C THR A 5 0.71 5.89 -15.34
N SER A 6 -0.61 6.10 -15.22
CA SER A 6 -1.21 7.43 -15.33
C SER A 6 -0.70 8.39 -14.25
N GLY A 7 -0.57 7.94 -13.00
CA GLY A 7 -0.01 8.74 -11.90
C GLY A 7 1.48 9.02 -12.05
N GLN A 8 2.25 8.06 -12.57
CA GLN A 8 3.66 8.30 -12.91
C GLN A 8 3.78 9.35 -14.01
N ASN A 9 2.93 9.28 -15.04
CA ASN A 9 2.90 10.29 -16.10
C ASN A 9 2.51 11.67 -15.56
N ASP A 10 1.48 11.75 -14.71
CA ASP A 10 1.07 13.02 -14.08
C ASP A 10 2.16 13.58 -13.17
N ALA A 11 2.96 12.73 -12.52
CA ALA A 11 4.13 13.17 -11.76
C ALA A 11 5.15 13.89 -12.65
N LEU A 12 5.33 13.44 -13.89
CA LEU A 12 6.21 14.07 -14.88
C LEU A 12 5.55 15.29 -15.55
N SER A 13 4.22 15.28 -15.72
CA SER A 13 3.48 16.29 -16.47
C SER A 13 2.59 17.15 -15.57
N GLY A 14 3.21 18.06 -14.81
CA GLY A 14 2.50 19.04 -13.99
C GLY A 14 2.38 18.68 -12.51
N GLY A 15 2.84 17.49 -12.12
CA GLY A 15 3.03 17.08 -10.73
C GLY A 15 1.83 16.31 -10.16
N ILE A 16 2.11 15.17 -9.53
CA ILE A 16 1.10 14.21 -9.07
C ILE A 16 0.10 14.82 -8.06
N GLY A 17 0.54 15.74 -7.21
CA GLY A 17 -0.34 16.44 -6.27
C GLY A 17 -1.36 17.37 -6.94
N ASN A 18 -1.16 17.78 -8.20
CA ASN A 18 -2.16 18.55 -8.94
C ASN A 18 -3.22 17.63 -9.58
N ALA A 19 -2.85 16.38 -9.90
CA ALA A 19 -3.77 15.41 -10.46
C ALA A 19 -4.67 14.78 -9.39
N ILE A 20 -4.14 14.47 -8.21
CA ILE A 20 -4.91 13.87 -7.12
C ILE A 20 -5.74 14.95 -6.43
N THR A 21 -7.05 14.94 -6.70
CA THR A 21 -8.01 15.88 -6.13
C THR A 21 -8.90 15.26 -5.06
N HIS A 22 -9.02 13.93 -5.05
CA HIS A 22 -9.85 13.20 -4.09
C HIS A 22 -9.11 11.98 -3.55
N ILE A 23 -9.39 11.66 -2.29
CA ILE A 23 -8.91 10.47 -1.60
C ILE A 23 -10.12 9.58 -1.31
N GLY A 24 -9.97 8.28 -1.54
CA GLY A 24 -10.94 7.26 -1.17
C GLY A 24 -10.36 6.28 -0.17
N VAL A 25 -11.23 5.43 0.39
CA VAL A 25 -10.88 4.36 1.32
C VAL A 25 -11.29 3.04 0.69
N ASN A 26 -10.36 2.10 0.61
CA ASN A 26 -10.62 0.76 0.10
C ASN A 26 -10.42 -0.30 1.19
N THR A 27 -11.23 -1.34 1.07
CA THR A 27 -11.20 -2.50 1.97
C THR A 27 -9.87 -3.24 1.84
N LEU A 28 -9.45 -3.83 2.94
CA LEU A 28 -8.46 -4.90 2.95
C LEU A 28 -9.20 -6.18 3.31
N VAL A 29 -9.09 -7.21 2.46
CA VAL A 29 -9.69 -8.51 2.73
C VAL A 29 -9.03 -9.11 3.99
N THR A 30 -9.67 -10.10 4.61
CA THR A 30 -9.38 -10.49 5.98
C THR A 30 -8.04 -11.21 6.16
N ALA A 31 -7.47 -11.84 5.12
CA ALA A 31 -6.20 -12.57 5.23
C ALA A 31 -5.49 -12.83 3.88
N PRO A 32 -4.14 -12.78 3.87
CA PRO A 32 -3.28 -13.45 2.88
C PRO A 32 -3.73 -14.89 2.57
N PRO A 33 -3.51 -15.40 1.33
CA PRO A 33 -2.94 -14.70 0.17
C PRO A 33 -4.00 -13.93 -0.65
N THR A 34 -5.29 -14.00 -0.27
CA THR A 34 -6.38 -13.39 -1.04
C THR A 34 -6.43 -11.86 -0.91
N ASP A 35 -5.69 -11.32 0.06
CA ASP A 35 -5.52 -9.89 0.24
C ASP A 35 -4.67 -9.31 -0.89
N THR A 36 -5.35 -8.72 -1.87
CA THR A 36 -4.70 -7.95 -2.93
C THR A 36 -4.83 -6.46 -2.64
N THR A 37 -3.77 -5.72 -2.91
CA THR A 37 -3.79 -4.25 -2.89
C THR A 37 -4.83 -3.68 -3.86
N PRO A 38 -5.14 -2.37 -3.77
CA PRO A 38 -5.81 -1.67 -4.85
C PRO A 38 -5.06 -1.77 -6.19
N GLY A 39 -3.77 -2.12 -6.18
CA GLY A 39 -2.97 -2.37 -7.37
C GLY A 39 -2.55 -1.10 -8.11
N THR A 40 -1.72 -1.28 -9.13
CA THR A 40 -1.20 -0.21 -10.01
C THR A 40 -1.77 -0.32 -11.43
N GLY A 41 -2.88 -1.05 -11.60
CA GLY A 41 -3.61 -1.13 -12.86
C GLY A 41 -4.33 0.16 -13.24
N ALA A 42 -5.06 0.11 -14.36
CA ALA A 42 -5.90 1.22 -14.80
C ALA A 42 -7.03 1.54 -13.80
N THR A 43 -7.47 0.55 -13.03
CA THR A 43 -8.52 0.67 -12.01
C THR A 43 -8.01 0.17 -10.67
N ALA A 44 -8.58 0.69 -9.58
CA ALA A 44 -8.41 0.08 -8.27
C ALA A 44 -9.05 -1.31 -8.26
N ALA A 45 -8.28 -2.34 -7.91
CA ALA A 45 -8.74 -3.73 -7.83
C ALA A 45 -9.47 -4.04 -6.51
N ALA A 46 -9.08 -3.38 -5.42
CA ALA A 46 -9.73 -3.50 -4.12
C ALA A 46 -11.08 -2.77 -4.10
N THR A 47 -12.03 -3.27 -3.30
CA THR A 47 -13.35 -2.66 -3.15
C THR A 47 -13.26 -1.33 -2.40
N GLU A 48 -13.81 -0.27 -2.99
CA GLU A 48 -13.98 1.00 -2.30
C GLU A 48 -15.11 0.89 -1.27
N ALA A 49 -14.98 1.58 -0.13
CA ALA A 49 -16.05 1.68 0.85
C ALA A 49 -17.34 2.22 0.20
N ILE A 50 -18.51 1.74 0.66
CA ILE A 50 -19.82 2.18 0.18
C ILE A 50 -20.84 2.12 1.31
N GLY A 51 -21.88 2.96 1.27
CA GLY A 51 -22.97 2.95 2.25
C GLY A 51 -22.58 3.54 3.60
N GLY A 52 -23.24 3.11 4.68
CA GLY A 52 -23.11 3.69 6.02
C GLY A 52 -24.13 4.78 6.34
N SER A 53 -24.13 5.25 7.58
CA SER A 53 -24.90 6.41 8.05
C SER A 53 -24.09 7.18 9.10
N PRO A 54 -23.48 8.33 8.77
CA PRO A 54 -23.48 8.98 7.45
C PRO A 54 -22.86 8.11 6.35
N ALA A 55 -23.31 8.32 5.12
CA ALA A 55 -22.84 7.53 3.99
C ALA A 55 -21.39 7.91 3.62
N TYR A 56 -20.57 6.91 3.37
CA TYR A 56 -19.22 7.08 2.83
C TYR A 56 -19.25 7.88 1.53
N ALA A 57 -18.29 8.80 1.40
CA ALA A 57 -17.91 9.44 0.15
C ALA A 57 -16.40 9.66 0.13
N ARG A 58 -15.82 9.73 -1.08
CA ARG A 58 -14.46 10.27 -1.25
C ARG A 58 -14.43 11.71 -0.77
N LEU A 59 -13.30 12.13 -0.24
CA LEU A 59 -13.09 13.50 0.22
C LEU A 59 -12.11 14.23 -0.70
N ALA A 60 -12.42 15.49 -0.99
CA ALA A 60 -11.50 16.37 -1.67
C ALA A 60 -10.26 16.60 -0.78
N VAL A 61 -9.07 16.47 -1.36
CA VAL A 61 -7.81 16.75 -0.67
C VAL A 61 -7.28 18.11 -1.07
N THR A 62 -6.90 18.90 -0.07
CA THR A 62 -6.08 20.10 -0.28
C THR A 62 -4.65 19.76 0.08
N TRP A 63 -3.72 20.01 -0.84
CA TRP A 63 -2.30 19.79 -0.62
C TRP A 63 -1.65 21.06 -0.09
N ALA A 64 -0.75 20.90 0.89
CA ALA A 64 0.18 21.95 1.28
C ALA A 64 1.14 22.30 0.12
N ALA A 65 1.80 23.44 0.25
CA ALA A 65 2.86 23.82 -0.69
C ALA A 65 3.96 22.75 -0.71
N ALA A 66 4.52 22.50 -1.90
CA ALA A 66 5.66 21.59 -2.01
C ALA A 66 6.88 22.17 -1.30
N ALA A 67 7.52 21.36 -0.48
CA ALA A 67 8.80 21.67 0.17
C ALA A 67 9.61 20.38 0.32
N SER A 68 10.93 20.48 0.17
CA SER A 68 11.86 19.35 0.40
C SER A 68 11.52 18.05 -0.36
N GLY A 69 10.94 18.16 -1.56
CA GLY A 69 10.54 16.99 -2.36
C GLY A 69 9.26 16.29 -1.90
N GLN A 70 8.48 16.93 -1.03
CA GLN A 70 7.24 16.39 -0.47
C GLN A 70 6.05 17.36 -0.64
N ARG A 71 4.84 16.80 -0.66
CA ARG A 71 3.56 17.50 -0.42
C ARG A 71 2.72 16.68 0.54
N SER A 72 2.10 17.31 1.52
CA SER A 72 1.20 16.63 2.44
C SER A 72 -0.20 17.23 2.42
N ASN A 73 -1.21 16.48 2.87
CA ASN A 73 -2.56 17.00 3.03
C ASN A 73 -2.56 18.14 4.07
N SER A 74 -3.06 19.33 3.72
CA SER A 74 -3.09 20.48 4.64
C SER A 74 -4.30 20.47 5.57
N GLY A 75 -5.39 19.82 5.17
CA GLY A 75 -6.57 19.57 6.00
C GLY A 75 -6.68 18.10 6.40
N ALA A 76 -7.30 17.84 7.55
CA ALA A 76 -7.67 16.48 7.92
C ALA A 76 -8.74 15.92 6.97
N LEU A 77 -8.66 14.62 6.68
CA LEU A 77 -9.64 13.89 5.89
C LEU A 77 -10.30 12.87 6.81
N THR A 78 -11.59 13.02 7.08
CA THR A 78 -12.35 12.14 7.99
C THR A 78 -13.45 11.42 7.21
N PHE A 79 -13.21 10.15 6.90
CA PHE A 79 -14.12 9.32 6.12
C PHE A 79 -15.08 8.58 7.05
N ASP A 80 -16.38 8.76 6.85
CA ASP A 80 -17.40 7.89 7.44
C ASP A 80 -17.35 6.52 6.74
N VAL A 81 -17.22 5.45 7.51
CA VAL A 81 -17.16 4.08 6.98
C VAL A 81 -18.14 3.16 7.73
N PRO A 82 -18.87 2.27 7.04
CA PRO A 82 -19.67 1.24 7.71
C PRO A 82 -18.76 0.18 8.36
N ALA A 83 -19.39 -0.86 8.93
CA ALA A 83 -18.66 -2.04 9.38
C ALA A 83 -17.85 -2.65 8.23
N GLY A 84 -16.59 -2.97 8.48
CA GLY A 84 -15.66 -3.43 7.46
C GLY A 84 -14.23 -3.48 7.95
N THR A 85 -13.36 -4.02 7.11
CA THR A 85 -11.90 -3.96 7.31
C THR A 85 -11.31 -3.13 6.20
N TYR A 86 -10.58 -2.08 6.56
CA TYR A 86 -9.99 -1.12 5.63
C TYR A 86 -8.49 -1.12 5.79
N GLY A 87 -7.77 -0.93 4.69
CA GLY A 87 -6.31 -0.90 4.74
C GLY A 87 -5.68 0.15 3.85
N PHE A 88 -6.46 0.77 2.95
CA PHE A 88 -5.90 1.56 1.86
C PHE A 88 -6.59 2.90 1.68
N LEU A 89 -5.78 3.94 1.50
CA LEU A 89 -6.16 5.18 0.86
C LEU A 89 -5.93 5.04 -0.65
N THR A 90 -6.91 5.42 -1.46
CA THR A 90 -6.80 5.42 -2.92
C THR A 90 -6.83 6.85 -3.48
N PHE A 91 -6.12 7.06 -4.58
CA PHE A 91 -5.88 8.37 -5.15
C PHE A 91 -6.69 8.58 -6.43
N TRP A 92 -7.45 9.66 -6.47
CA TRP A 92 -8.43 9.92 -7.50
C TRP A 92 -8.36 11.34 -8.06
N THR A 93 -8.67 11.47 -9.35
CA THR A 93 -8.86 12.77 -10.00
C THR A 93 -10.30 13.28 -9.96
N ALA A 94 -11.23 12.46 -9.45
CA ALA A 94 -12.66 12.76 -9.41
C ALA A 94 -13.34 12.17 -8.16
N LEU A 95 -14.45 12.80 -7.75
CA LEU A 95 -15.28 12.39 -6.61
C LEU A 95 -15.86 10.97 -6.75
N THR A 96 -16.10 10.52 -7.98
CA THR A 96 -16.70 9.21 -8.27
C THR A 96 -16.05 8.55 -9.48
N GLY A 97 -16.20 7.23 -9.58
CA GLY A 97 -15.77 6.43 -10.72
C GLY A 97 -14.45 5.69 -10.49
N ASN A 98 -14.30 4.54 -11.14
CA ASN A 98 -13.11 3.70 -11.11
C ASN A 98 -12.69 3.35 -12.54
N SER A 99 -11.80 4.16 -13.11
CA SER A 99 -11.34 4.04 -14.50
C SER A 99 -9.89 4.50 -14.66
N GLY A 100 -9.27 4.15 -15.80
CA GLY A 100 -7.88 4.50 -16.16
C GLY A 100 -7.57 6.00 -16.18
N THR A 101 -8.58 6.84 -16.36
CA THR A 101 -8.44 8.30 -16.34
C THR A 101 -8.58 8.88 -14.94
N GLN A 102 -9.09 8.11 -13.97
CA GLN A 102 -9.47 8.58 -12.64
C GLN A 102 -8.56 8.07 -11.52
N TYR A 103 -8.16 6.80 -11.57
CA TYR A 103 -7.33 6.19 -10.54
C TYR A 103 -5.84 6.55 -10.72
N ARG A 104 -5.11 6.77 -9.63
CA ARG A 104 -3.68 7.13 -9.64
C ARG A 104 -2.78 6.23 -8.84
N GLY A 105 -3.33 5.41 -7.96
CA GLY A 105 -2.56 4.57 -7.05
C GLY A 105 -3.12 4.62 -5.64
N TRP A 106 -2.30 4.22 -4.69
CA TRP A 106 -2.75 4.02 -3.32
C TRP A 106 -1.61 4.15 -2.31
N ALA A 107 -1.99 4.26 -1.04
CA ALA A 107 -1.11 4.11 0.11
C ALA A 107 -1.85 3.32 1.20
N PRO A 108 -1.14 2.61 2.08
CA PRO A 108 -1.80 2.06 3.26
C PRO A 108 -2.28 3.18 4.18
N ILE A 109 -3.39 2.96 4.88
CA ILE A 109 -3.92 3.90 5.88
C ILE A 109 -2.93 4.02 7.04
N ASN A 110 -2.40 2.88 7.49
CA ASN A 110 -1.43 2.75 8.57
C ASN A 110 -0.32 1.76 8.18
N GLY A 111 0.83 1.88 8.83
CA GLY A 111 2.00 1.04 8.54
C GLY A 111 3.09 1.87 7.89
N SER A 112 3.89 2.54 8.72
CA SER A 112 4.97 3.43 8.28
C SER A 112 6.23 2.68 7.82
N VAL A 113 6.36 1.42 8.24
CA VAL A 113 7.51 0.57 7.94
C VAL A 113 7.46 0.16 6.47
N LYS A 114 8.50 0.52 5.73
CA LYS A 114 8.68 0.21 4.31
C LYS A 114 10.17 0.08 4.03
N GLY A 115 10.53 -0.60 2.95
CA GLY A 115 11.93 -0.72 2.58
C GLY A 115 12.15 -1.64 1.39
N PHE A 116 13.41 -1.73 0.99
CA PHE A 116 13.85 -2.66 -0.04
C PHE A 116 14.30 -3.97 0.61
N PHE A 117 14.16 -5.06 -0.13
CA PHE A 117 14.73 -6.34 0.23
C PHE A 117 15.42 -6.99 -0.97
N SER A 118 16.32 -7.91 -0.68
CA SER A 118 16.86 -8.86 -1.65
C SER A 118 16.73 -10.30 -1.15
N VAL A 119 16.93 -11.28 -2.03
CA VAL A 119 16.99 -12.70 -1.66
C VAL A 119 18.38 -13.27 -1.93
N ASP A 120 18.72 -14.34 -1.21
CA ASP A 120 19.93 -15.10 -1.51
C ASP A 120 19.78 -15.85 -2.84
N THR A 121 20.80 -15.76 -3.70
CA THR A 121 20.83 -16.44 -5.00
C THR A 121 20.91 -17.96 -4.87
N THR A 122 21.28 -18.49 -3.70
CA THR A 122 21.25 -19.94 -3.46
C THR A 122 19.85 -20.50 -3.18
N LEU A 123 18.87 -19.63 -2.87
CA LEU A 123 17.47 -19.98 -2.60
C LEU A 123 17.27 -21.01 -1.47
N ALA A 124 18.26 -21.20 -0.59
CA ALA A 124 18.23 -22.26 0.42
C ALA A 124 17.48 -21.88 1.71
N ASN A 125 17.03 -20.62 1.84
CA ASN A 125 16.52 -20.10 3.13
C ASN A 125 15.26 -19.25 3.00
N ASP A 126 14.71 -18.98 1.81
CA ASP A 126 13.48 -18.17 1.63
C ASP A 126 13.48 -16.80 2.34
N ALA A 127 14.67 -16.27 2.66
CA ALA A 127 14.82 -15.09 3.47
C ALA A 127 14.86 -13.84 2.58
N LEU A 128 14.09 -12.83 2.99
CA LEU A 128 14.14 -11.48 2.46
C LEU A 128 15.10 -10.67 3.33
N PHE A 129 16.25 -10.29 2.78
CA PHE A 129 17.27 -9.52 3.46
C PHE A 129 16.96 -8.03 3.38
N SER A 130 16.84 -7.38 4.53
CA SER A 130 16.63 -5.94 4.64
C SER A 130 17.16 -5.45 5.98
N VAL A 131 18.23 -4.66 5.98
CA VAL A 131 18.91 -4.24 7.22
C VAL A 131 18.02 -3.30 8.03
N ALA A 132 17.88 -3.55 9.32
CA ALA A 132 17.10 -2.73 10.26
C ALA A 132 15.67 -2.45 9.79
N HIS A 133 15.02 -3.45 9.19
CA HIS A 133 13.71 -3.29 8.56
C HIS A 133 12.57 -2.96 9.54
N GLY A 134 12.73 -3.26 10.84
CA GLY A 134 11.76 -2.87 11.88
C GLY A 134 10.40 -3.59 11.85
N LEU A 135 10.32 -4.72 11.14
CA LEU A 135 9.14 -5.59 11.14
C LEU A 135 9.23 -6.60 12.29
N ALA A 136 8.09 -7.07 12.76
CA ALA A 136 7.96 -8.16 13.72
C ALA A 136 7.14 -9.32 13.13
N ASP A 137 7.31 -10.52 13.69
CA ASP A 137 6.48 -11.67 13.32
C ASP A 137 4.99 -11.35 13.52
N GLY A 138 4.17 -11.73 12.54
CA GLY A 138 2.74 -11.43 12.48
C GLY A 138 2.40 -10.08 11.84
N ASP A 139 3.37 -9.22 11.56
CA ASP A 139 3.13 -8.01 10.75
C ASP A 139 2.65 -8.40 9.35
N ARG A 140 1.69 -7.64 8.81
CA ARG A 140 1.25 -7.78 7.43
C ARG A 140 2.08 -6.85 6.54
N VAL A 141 2.68 -7.40 5.50
CA VAL A 141 3.45 -6.66 4.50
C VAL A 141 2.95 -6.94 3.11
N LEU A 142 3.00 -5.92 2.27
CA LEU A 142 2.80 -6.04 0.83
C LEU A 142 4.14 -6.08 0.14
N LEU A 143 4.27 -6.95 -0.85
CA LEU A 143 5.47 -7.03 -1.68
C LEU A 143 5.19 -6.46 -3.07
N MET A 144 6.10 -5.65 -3.56
CA MET A 144 6.06 -5.03 -4.87
C MET A 144 7.40 -5.23 -5.56
N ASN A 145 7.39 -5.24 -6.90
CA ASN A 145 8.64 -5.19 -7.66
C ASN A 145 9.29 -3.80 -7.58
N VAL A 146 10.54 -3.75 -8.01
CA VAL A 146 11.33 -2.52 -8.14
C VAL A 146 11.87 -2.43 -9.56
N PHE A 147 12.07 -1.22 -10.07
CA PHE A 147 12.81 -0.93 -11.31
C PHE A 147 12.47 -1.80 -12.55
N ALA A 148 11.19 -2.16 -12.72
CA ALA A 148 10.72 -3.02 -13.82
C ALA A 148 11.28 -4.46 -13.81
N GLU A 149 11.71 -4.94 -12.64
CA GLU A 149 12.03 -6.34 -12.40
C GLU A 149 10.77 -7.16 -12.05
N SER A 150 10.91 -8.47 -11.97
CA SER A 150 9.92 -9.34 -11.32
C SER A 150 10.25 -9.51 -9.84
N LEU A 151 9.29 -9.99 -9.05
CA LEU A 151 9.61 -10.53 -7.73
C LEU A 151 10.16 -11.96 -7.86
N PRO A 152 10.94 -12.44 -6.87
CA PRO A 152 11.32 -13.85 -6.77
C PRO A 152 10.12 -14.80 -6.90
N THR A 153 10.31 -15.91 -7.62
CA THR A 153 9.24 -16.90 -7.84
C THR A 153 8.80 -17.50 -6.51
N GLY A 154 7.48 -17.54 -6.29
CA GLY A 154 6.87 -17.88 -5.00
C GLY A 154 6.19 -16.66 -4.37
N LEU A 155 6.69 -15.47 -4.68
CA LEU A 155 6.11 -14.19 -4.26
C LEU A 155 5.24 -13.61 -5.38
N THR A 156 4.12 -13.01 -5.00
CA THR A 156 3.17 -12.37 -5.92
C THR A 156 3.16 -10.88 -5.69
N GLU A 157 3.34 -10.10 -6.76
CA GLU A 157 3.31 -8.65 -6.69
C GLU A 157 1.93 -8.15 -6.24
N GLY A 158 1.92 -7.21 -5.29
CA GLY A 158 0.69 -6.63 -4.76
C GLY A 158 -0.12 -7.56 -3.86
N ALA A 159 0.41 -8.75 -3.51
CA ALA A 159 -0.17 -9.63 -2.51
C ALA A 159 0.33 -9.27 -1.10
N ALA A 160 -0.54 -9.44 -0.12
CA ALA A 160 -0.16 -9.35 1.29
C ALA A 160 0.37 -10.69 1.81
N TYR A 161 1.31 -10.60 2.74
CA TYR A 161 1.87 -11.72 3.48
C TYR A 161 2.00 -11.38 4.95
N TYR A 162 2.07 -12.41 5.80
CA TYR A 162 2.51 -12.27 7.19
C TYR A 162 4.02 -12.44 7.30
N VAL A 163 4.66 -11.58 8.07
CA VAL A 163 6.07 -11.72 8.45
C VAL A 163 6.22 -12.90 9.40
N VAL A 164 7.21 -13.76 9.15
CA VAL A 164 7.62 -14.88 10.02
C VAL A 164 9.14 -14.97 10.08
N ASN A 165 9.69 -15.54 11.16
CA ASN A 165 11.13 -15.71 11.36
C ASN A 165 11.92 -14.39 11.23
N SER A 166 11.35 -13.30 11.72
CA SER A 166 11.96 -11.98 11.70
C SER A 166 13.22 -11.93 12.55
N THR A 167 14.28 -11.35 11.99
CA THR A 167 15.50 -10.97 12.68
C THR A 167 15.68 -9.46 12.60
N ALA A 168 16.86 -8.92 12.96
CA ALA A 168 17.13 -7.50 12.79
C ALA A 168 17.33 -7.10 11.31
N ASN A 169 17.78 -8.04 10.47
CA ASN A 169 18.27 -7.75 9.11
C ASN A 169 17.66 -8.64 8.03
N SER A 170 16.70 -9.48 8.40
CA SER A 170 16.00 -10.36 7.48
C SER A 170 14.68 -10.82 8.06
N PHE A 171 13.76 -11.18 7.18
CA PHE A 171 12.51 -11.80 7.55
C PHE A 171 12.10 -12.80 6.47
N LYS A 172 11.14 -13.67 6.77
CA LYS A 172 10.45 -14.50 5.78
C LYS A 172 8.99 -14.08 5.73
N VAL A 173 8.28 -14.59 4.74
CA VAL A 173 6.85 -14.30 4.55
C VAL A 173 6.03 -15.59 4.52
N SER A 174 4.78 -15.51 5.00
CA SER A 174 3.81 -16.62 5.03
C SER A 174 2.45 -16.16 4.52
N ASN A 175 1.73 -17.09 3.89
CA ASN A 175 0.33 -16.90 3.49
C ASN A 175 -0.65 -17.00 4.67
N SER A 176 -0.17 -17.33 5.88
CA SER A 176 -1.02 -17.48 7.06
C SER A 176 -0.32 -16.98 8.31
N LEU A 177 -1.09 -16.48 9.29
CA LEU A 177 -0.54 -15.92 10.52
C LEU A 177 0.20 -17.02 11.31
N GLY A 178 1.50 -16.86 11.52
CA GLY A 178 2.36 -17.84 12.19
C GLY A 178 2.55 -19.15 11.40
N GLY A 179 2.24 -19.14 10.09
CA GLY A 179 2.37 -20.32 9.23
C GLY A 179 3.79 -20.57 8.73
N ALA A 180 3.93 -21.56 7.86
CA ALA A 180 5.19 -21.86 7.19
C ALA A 180 5.62 -20.73 6.24
N ALA A 181 6.93 -20.56 6.07
CA ALA A 181 7.49 -19.65 5.09
C ALA A 181 7.08 -20.07 3.67
N VAL A 182 6.86 -19.07 2.81
CA VAL A 182 6.68 -19.27 1.37
C VAL A 182 8.01 -19.71 0.76
N ASP A 183 7.97 -20.78 -0.03
CA ASP A 183 9.12 -21.30 -0.78
C ASP A 183 9.47 -20.34 -1.94
N ILE A 184 10.73 -19.87 -1.98
CA ILE A 184 11.25 -19.02 -3.04
C ILE A 184 12.03 -19.89 -4.02
N SER A 185 11.39 -20.29 -5.12
CA SER A 185 11.93 -21.32 -6.02
C SER A 185 12.79 -20.79 -7.17
N ALA A 186 12.84 -19.46 -7.39
CA ALA A 186 13.74 -18.82 -8.34
C ALA A 186 13.98 -17.35 -7.97
N VAL A 187 15.18 -16.84 -8.29
CA VAL A 187 15.60 -15.46 -7.95
C VAL A 187 14.67 -14.41 -8.56
N GLY A 188 14.25 -14.60 -9.82
CA GLY A 188 13.21 -13.76 -10.44
C GLY A 188 13.45 -12.25 -10.36
N GLY A 189 14.69 -11.77 -10.50
CA GLY A 189 15.09 -10.37 -10.25
C GLY A 189 15.92 -10.24 -8.97
N GLY A 190 15.42 -10.86 -7.90
CA GLY A 190 16.15 -11.04 -6.65
C GLY A 190 16.00 -9.89 -5.67
N GLU A 191 15.26 -8.85 -6.06
CA GLU A 191 15.02 -7.65 -5.28
C GLU A 191 13.53 -7.30 -5.26
N GLY A 192 13.13 -6.51 -4.27
CA GLY A 192 11.76 -6.02 -4.18
C GLY A 192 11.60 -4.93 -3.13
N PHE A 193 10.39 -4.42 -3.05
CA PHE A 193 9.98 -3.43 -2.06
C PHE A 193 8.90 -4.03 -1.18
N PHE A 194 9.00 -3.81 0.13
CA PHE A 194 7.93 -4.14 1.07
C PHE A 194 7.33 -2.88 1.68
N GLN A 195 6.04 -2.96 1.99
CA GLN A 195 5.35 -1.94 2.77
C GLN A 195 4.41 -2.59 3.77
N LYS A 196 4.56 -2.23 5.05
CA LYS A 196 3.69 -2.67 6.13
C LYS A 196 2.28 -2.10 5.93
N VAL A 197 1.28 -2.92 6.25
CA VAL A 197 -0.11 -2.51 6.28
C VAL A 197 -0.71 -2.95 7.60
N ILE A 198 -1.40 -2.02 8.27
CA ILE A 198 -2.16 -2.34 9.48
C ILE A 198 -3.64 -2.19 9.14
N PRO A 199 -4.43 -3.29 9.15
CA PRO A 199 -5.86 -3.23 8.93
C PRO A 199 -6.56 -2.43 10.04
N GLU A 200 -7.51 -1.57 9.66
CA GLU A 200 -8.48 -0.98 10.58
C GLU A 200 -9.80 -1.73 10.50
N VAL A 201 -10.26 -2.27 11.62
CA VAL A 201 -11.48 -3.07 11.71
C VAL A 201 -12.56 -2.30 12.44
N PHE A 202 -13.70 -2.12 11.78
CA PHE A 202 -14.89 -1.49 12.33
C PHE A 202 -16.02 -2.52 12.44
N GLY A 203 -16.52 -2.76 13.66
CA GLY A 203 -17.66 -3.65 13.90
C GLY A 203 -19.03 -3.00 13.64
N ALA A 204 -19.06 -1.69 13.44
CA ALA A 204 -20.24 -0.87 13.16
C ALA A 204 -19.80 0.40 12.39
N GLN A 205 -20.69 1.38 12.24
CA GLN A 205 -20.31 2.69 11.72
C GLN A 205 -19.11 3.27 12.49
N GLY A 206 -18.14 3.81 11.76
CA GLY A 206 -16.97 4.47 12.32
C GLY A 206 -16.41 5.54 11.40
N GLN A 207 -15.23 6.04 11.77
CA GLN A 207 -14.51 7.05 11.01
C GLN A 207 -13.03 6.71 10.89
N ILE A 208 -12.49 6.87 9.69
CA ILE A 208 -11.05 6.85 9.43
C ILE A 208 -10.59 8.30 9.29
N THR A 209 -9.67 8.74 10.15
CA THR A 209 -9.15 10.10 10.10
C THR A 209 -7.68 10.11 9.67
N VAL A 210 -7.42 10.71 8.52
CA VAL A 210 -6.07 11.09 8.09
C VAL A 210 -5.82 12.51 8.60
N ALA A 211 -5.00 12.64 9.64
CA ALA A 211 -4.65 13.95 10.21
C ALA A 211 -3.95 14.84 9.17
N ALA A 212 -4.01 16.16 9.36
CA ALA A 212 -3.23 17.09 8.55
C ALA A 212 -1.73 16.72 8.61
N GLY A 213 -1.08 16.64 7.45
CA GLY A 213 0.32 16.26 7.32
C GLY A 213 0.60 14.76 7.30
N ALA A 214 -0.40 13.89 7.54
CA ALA A 214 -0.18 12.45 7.64
C ALA A 214 -0.08 11.72 6.29
N LEU A 215 -0.81 12.18 5.28
CA LEU A 215 -0.68 11.68 3.91
C LEU A 215 0.35 12.54 3.17
N VAL A 216 1.53 11.97 2.90
CA VAL A 216 2.68 12.70 2.33
C VAL A 216 3.08 12.11 0.98
N LEU A 217 2.75 12.78 -0.13
CA LEU A 217 3.34 12.46 -1.43
C LEU A 217 4.83 12.80 -1.39
N ASP A 218 5.67 11.77 -1.57
CA ASP A 218 7.10 11.85 -1.30
C ASP A 218 7.92 11.36 -2.49
N ALA A 219 8.81 12.22 -2.99
CA ALA A 219 9.74 11.93 -4.07
C ALA A 219 11.18 11.70 -3.59
N THR A 220 11.45 11.76 -2.29
CA THR A 220 12.80 11.63 -1.72
C THR A 220 13.29 10.18 -1.63
N GLY A 221 12.38 9.21 -1.78
CA GLY A 221 12.73 7.79 -1.80
C GLY A 221 13.06 7.17 -0.44
N ILE A 222 12.95 7.94 0.65
CA ILE A 222 13.18 7.48 2.03
C ILE A 222 11.96 7.79 2.91
#